data_AF-W4L8U7-F1
#
_entry.id   AF-W4L8U7-F1
#
_cell.length_a   1.000
_cell.length_b   1.000
_cell.length_c   1.000
_cell.angle_alpha   90.00
_cell.angle_beta   90.00
_cell.angle_gamma   90.00
#
_symmetry.space_group_name_H-M   'P 1'
#
loop_
_entity.id
_entity.type
_entity.pdbx_description
1 polymer ?
#
loop_
_entity_poly.entity_id
_entity_poly.type
_entity_poly.pdbx_seq_one_letter_code
_entity_poly.pdbx_strand_id
1 'polypeptide(L)'
;MKFLHYLVVLVPILTAIVVAITNRFKSGHTWINLRSSAEAIKREIYTYRIRASRYWRQNPEQSTADTKLARHIEAVNQQLIQTDIGLMAFQPYTGPIPPVMYVEGDDGIKFLSPHQYMTFRLEDQLAYYRCRATRAAKRVRRLQWLIYILGGVGSILAVMEYEVWIALTTALAAAFVTFLEYRQEETTLLRYNQAAMGLENVRAWWRALSSSDQAQSDNIDKLVERTEKILHSEHAGWVESMQEALVDLQEERHDQADATERNGTHPQGADSSVPRSGETGSTSE
;
A
#
# COMPACT_ATOMS: atom_id res chain seq x y z
N MET A 1 47.56 0.75 -9.20
CA MET A 1 47.00 1.58 -10.28
C MET A 1 45.98 0.85 -11.15
N LYS A 2 46.33 -0.23 -11.89
CA LYS A 2 45.39 -0.92 -12.81
C LYS A 2 44.13 -1.48 -12.12
N PHE A 3 44.27 -2.07 -10.94
CA PHE A 3 43.14 -2.61 -10.15
C PHE A 3 42.10 -1.53 -9.79
N LEU A 4 42.55 -0.35 -9.32
CA LEU A 4 41.66 0.76 -8.98
C LEU A 4 40.90 1.27 -10.22
N HIS A 5 41.57 1.30 -11.38
CA HIS A 5 40.97 1.69 -12.64
C HIS A 5 39.85 0.73 -13.08
N TYR A 6 40.08 -0.59 -12.96
CA TYR A 6 39.03 -1.58 -13.21
C TYR A 6 37.86 -1.44 -12.25
N LEU A 7 38.11 -1.17 -10.97
CA LEU A 7 37.06 -1.00 -9.97
C LEU A 7 36.18 0.24 -10.26
N VAL A 8 36.81 1.37 -10.61
CA VAL A 8 36.11 2.61 -10.97
C VAL A 8 35.23 2.47 -12.22
N VAL A 9 35.62 1.62 -13.17
CA VAL A 9 34.81 1.34 -14.38
C VAL A 9 33.73 0.29 -14.12
N LEU A 10 34.04 -0.75 -13.35
CA LEU A 10 33.15 -1.89 -13.16
C LEU A 10 31.98 -1.58 -12.21
N VAL A 11 32.20 -0.76 -11.18
CA VAL A 11 31.16 -0.34 -10.24
C VAL A 11 29.97 0.36 -10.94
N PRO A 12 30.14 1.43 -11.74
CA PRO A 12 29.02 2.09 -12.39
C PRO A 12 28.31 1.20 -13.42
N ILE A 13 29.03 0.30 -14.11
CA ILE A 13 28.44 -0.67 -15.03
C ILE A 13 27.53 -1.65 -14.27
N LEU A 14 28.03 -2.22 -13.17
CA LEU A 14 27.23 -3.12 -12.33
C LEU A 14 26.03 -2.38 -11.71
N THR A 15 26.22 -1.15 -11.23
CA THR A 15 25.12 -0.34 -10.70
C THR A 15 24.06 -0.09 -11.76
N ALA A 16 24.44 0.27 -12.99
CA ALA A 16 23.49 0.48 -14.08
C ALA A 16 22.72 -0.80 -14.44
N ILE A 17 23.40 -1.96 -14.47
CA ILE A 17 22.77 -3.27 -14.70
C ILE A 17 21.77 -3.58 -13.58
N VAL A 18 22.16 -3.40 -12.32
CA VAL A 18 21.29 -3.64 -11.16
C VAL A 18 20.07 -2.72 -11.20
N VAL A 19 20.26 -1.43 -11.47
CA VAL A 19 19.16 -0.45 -11.60
C VAL A 19 18.22 -0.83 -12.74
N ALA A 20 18.75 -1.23 -13.90
CA ALA A 20 17.96 -1.67 -15.03
C ALA A 20 17.14 -2.92 -14.70
N ILE A 21 17.74 -3.89 -14.00
CA ILE A 21 17.04 -5.09 -13.52
C ILE A 21 15.93 -4.69 -12.53
N THR A 22 16.23 -3.90 -11.50
CA THR A 22 15.21 -3.50 -10.51
C THR A 22 14.06 -2.71 -11.14
N ASN A 23 14.37 -1.83 -12.09
CA ASN A 23 13.35 -1.05 -12.80
C ASN A 23 12.52 -1.89 -13.76
N ARG A 24 13.13 -2.86 -14.45
CA ARG A 24 12.42 -3.73 -15.39
C ARG A 24 11.53 -4.73 -14.68
N PHE A 25 11.97 -5.25 -13.54
CA PHE A 25 11.24 -6.33 -12.88
C PHE A 25 10.15 -5.84 -11.92
N LYS A 26 10.07 -4.53 -11.57
CA LYS A 26 9.03 -3.87 -10.74
C LYS A 26 8.39 -4.74 -9.63
N SER A 27 9.13 -5.71 -9.09
CA SER A 27 8.51 -6.88 -8.46
C SER A 27 7.90 -6.54 -7.11
N GLY A 28 8.36 -5.44 -6.51
CA GLY A 28 7.82 -4.90 -5.26
C GLY A 28 6.35 -4.50 -5.39
N HIS A 29 6.00 -3.66 -6.38
CA HIS A 29 4.62 -3.18 -6.56
C HIS A 29 3.66 -4.33 -6.91
N THR A 30 4.08 -5.21 -7.83
CA THR A 30 3.31 -6.41 -8.18
C THR A 30 3.05 -7.30 -6.97
N TRP A 31 4.08 -7.57 -6.16
CA TRP A 31 3.93 -8.40 -4.96
C TRP A 31 2.99 -7.75 -3.93
N ILE A 32 3.08 -6.43 -3.75
CA ILE A 32 2.21 -5.67 -2.84
C ILE A 32 0.75 -5.78 -3.28
N ASN A 33 0.47 -5.57 -4.57
CA ASN A 33 -0.89 -5.62 -5.11
C ASN A 33 -1.50 -7.03 -4.99
N LEU A 34 -0.74 -8.08 -5.36
CA LEU A 34 -1.17 -9.47 -5.16
C LEU A 34 -1.47 -9.78 -3.70
N ARG A 35 -0.58 -9.34 -2.81
CA ARG A 35 -0.76 -9.54 -1.36
C ARG A 35 -2.00 -8.82 -0.84
N SER A 36 -2.22 -7.58 -1.27
CA SER A 36 -3.37 -6.77 -0.86
C SER A 36 -4.70 -7.42 -1.30
N SER A 37 -4.80 -7.83 -2.57
CA SER A 37 -5.98 -8.53 -3.08
C SER A 37 -6.20 -9.88 -2.40
N ALA A 38 -5.12 -10.62 -2.10
CA ALA A 38 -5.23 -11.87 -1.35
C ALA A 38 -5.78 -11.64 0.07
N GLU A 39 -5.33 -10.61 0.77
CA GLU A 39 -5.89 -10.26 2.10
C GLU A 39 -7.32 -9.72 2.02
N ALA A 40 -7.68 -9.00 0.95
CA ALA A 40 -9.06 -8.59 0.70
C ALA A 40 -9.99 -9.80 0.49
N ILE A 41 -9.57 -10.80 -0.28
CA ILE A 41 -10.32 -12.06 -0.44
C ILE A 41 -10.42 -12.80 0.89
N LYS A 42 -9.33 -12.91 1.66
CA LYS A 42 -9.37 -13.54 3.00
C LYS A 42 -10.36 -12.83 3.93
N ARG A 43 -10.40 -11.50 3.94
CA ARG A 43 -11.39 -10.73 4.69
C ARG A 43 -12.81 -11.19 4.35
N GLU A 44 -13.12 -11.29 3.07
CA GLU A 44 -14.47 -11.71 2.63
C GLU A 44 -14.76 -13.17 3.03
N ILE A 45 -13.78 -14.07 2.91
CA ILE A 45 -13.91 -15.47 3.38
C ILE A 45 -14.22 -15.53 4.88
N TYR A 46 -13.45 -14.85 5.71
CA TYR A 46 -13.66 -14.88 7.16
C TYR A 46 -14.98 -14.20 7.57
N THR A 47 -15.33 -13.09 6.93
CA THR A 47 -16.60 -12.37 7.16
C THR A 47 -17.80 -13.23 6.74
N TYR A 48 -17.65 -14.01 5.66
CA TYR A 48 -18.65 -14.99 5.25
C TYR A 48 -18.77 -16.12 6.27
N ARG A 49 -17.65 -16.74 6.65
CA ARG A 49 -17.63 -17.91 7.55
C ARG A 49 -18.16 -17.60 8.95
N ILE A 50 -17.96 -16.39 9.47
CA ILE A 50 -18.48 -15.97 10.78
C ILE A 50 -19.96 -15.55 10.75
N ARG A 51 -20.59 -15.56 9.57
CA ARG A 51 -21.97 -15.13 9.34
C ARG A 51 -22.24 -13.69 9.78
N ALA A 52 -21.28 -12.80 9.54
CA ALA A 52 -21.44 -11.39 9.86
C ALA A 52 -22.61 -10.77 9.08
N SER A 53 -23.27 -9.79 9.68
CA SER A 53 -24.49 -9.18 9.16
C SER A 53 -24.36 -8.59 7.75
N ARG A 54 -23.14 -8.21 7.33
CA ARG A 54 -22.84 -7.75 5.96
C ARG A 54 -23.40 -8.69 4.87
N TYR A 55 -23.47 -9.98 5.17
CA TYR A 55 -23.98 -10.99 4.26
C TYR A 55 -25.39 -11.49 4.68
N TRP A 56 -25.64 -11.65 6.00
CA TRP A 56 -26.84 -12.33 6.53
C TRP A 56 -28.02 -11.41 6.96
N ARG A 57 -27.84 -10.09 7.09
CA ARG A 57 -28.88 -9.20 7.71
C ARG A 57 -29.96 -8.67 6.74
N GLN A 58 -29.81 -8.83 5.43
CA GLN A 58 -30.76 -8.25 4.44
C GLN A 58 -31.75 -9.27 3.86
N ASN A 59 -32.94 -8.78 3.46
CA ASN A 59 -34.05 -9.54 2.90
C ASN A 59 -33.59 -10.66 1.93
N PRO A 60 -33.92 -11.94 2.21
CA PRO A 60 -33.55 -13.09 1.38
C PRO A 60 -34.01 -12.97 -0.08
N GLU A 61 -35.04 -12.18 -0.34
CA GLU A 61 -35.63 -12.00 -1.67
C GLU A 61 -34.74 -11.23 -2.66
N GLN A 62 -33.72 -10.48 -2.21
CA GLN A 62 -32.92 -9.62 -3.09
C GLN A 62 -31.53 -10.18 -3.46
N SER A 63 -30.87 -10.96 -2.59
CA SER A 63 -29.57 -11.59 -2.88
C SER A 63 -29.19 -12.62 -1.80
N THR A 64 -28.84 -13.84 -2.20
CA THR A 64 -28.26 -14.85 -1.30
C THR A 64 -26.87 -14.45 -0.80
N ALA A 65 -26.44 -14.98 0.36
CA ALA A 65 -25.10 -14.72 0.88
C ALA A 65 -24.00 -15.08 -0.14
N ASP A 66 -24.21 -16.16 -0.90
CA ASP A 66 -23.27 -16.66 -1.92
C ASP A 66 -23.13 -15.69 -3.09
N THR A 67 -24.24 -15.12 -3.58
CA THR A 67 -24.20 -14.12 -4.66
C THR A 67 -23.50 -12.83 -4.22
N LYS A 68 -23.66 -12.43 -2.95
CA LYS A 68 -22.92 -11.30 -2.37
C LYS A 68 -21.41 -11.59 -2.29
N LEU A 69 -21.03 -12.80 -1.89
CA LEU A 69 -19.62 -13.20 -1.81
C LEU A 69 -18.98 -13.19 -3.20
N ALA A 70 -19.66 -13.81 -4.17
CA ALA A 70 -19.22 -13.80 -5.57
C ALA A 70 -19.01 -12.37 -6.08
N ARG A 71 -19.95 -11.46 -5.82
CA ARG A 71 -19.85 -10.04 -6.22
C ARG A 71 -18.66 -9.33 -5.58
N HIS A 72 -18.40 -9.55 -4.29
CA HIS A 72 -17.24 -8.93 -3.63
C HIS A 72 -15.91 -9.50 -4.15
N ILE A 73 -15.83 -10.81 -4.41
CA ILE A 73 -14.65 -11.43 -5.01
C ILE A 73 -14.42 -10.88 -6.42
N GLU A 74 -15.48 -10.75 -7.22
CA GLU A 74 -15.41 -10.16 -8.56
C GLU A 74 -14.88 -8.72 -8.51
N ALA A 75 -15.37 -7.89 -7.58
CA ALA A 75 -14.88 -6.53 -7.42
C ALA A 75 -13.36 -6.48 -7.10
N VAL A 76 -12.87 -7.36 -6.22
CA VAL A 76 -11.43 -7.47 -5.93
C VAL A 76 -10.63 -7.90 -7.17
N ASN A 77 -11.17 -8.83 -7.96
CA ASN A 77 -10.52 -9.30 -9.19
C ASN A 77 -10.48 -8.21 -10.27
N GLN A 78 -11.58 -7.46 -10.45
CA GLN A 78 -11.64 -6.34 -11.41
C GLN A 78 -10.61 -5.27 -11.06
N GLN A 79 -10.49 -4.92 -9.78
CA GLN A 79 -9.49 -3.98 -9.30
C GLN A 79 -8.06 -4.50 -9.53
N LEU A 80 -7.82 -5.79 -9.33
CA LEU A 80 -6.51 -6.41 -9.53
C LEU A 80 -6.07 -6.38 -11.01
N ILE A 81 -6.98 -6.70 -11.93
CA ILE A 81 -6.71 -6.73 -13.38
C ILE A 81 -6.40 -5.34 -13.93
N GLN A 82 -6.93 -4.28 -13.33
CA GLN A 82 -6.63 -2.89 -13.70
C GLN A 82 -5.21 -2.44 -13.32
N THR A 83 -4.45 -3.26 -12.58
CA THR A 83 -3.05 -3.00 -12.25
C THR A 83 -2.07 -3.69 -13.22
N ASP A 84 -0.76 -3.43 -13.09
CA ASP A 84 0.32 -4.09 -13.85
C ASP A 84 0.25 -5.63 -13.83
N ILE A 85 -0.52 -6.23 -12.92
CA ILE A 85 -0.77 -7.65 -12.79
C ILE A 85 -1.61 -8.22 -13.95
N GLY A 86 -2.49 -7.43 -14.56
CA GLY A 86 -3.29 -7.87 -15.71
C GLY A 86 -2.45 -8.32 -16.91
N LEU A 87 -1.18 -7.87 -16.97
CA LEU A 87 -0.21 -8.24 -18.01
C LEU A 87 0.57 -9.53 -17.70
N MET A 88 0.34 -10.15 -16.54
CA MET A 88 1.07 -11.35 -16.11
C MET A 88 0.34 -12.64 -16.47
N ALA A 89 1.11 -13.66 -16.85
CA ALA A 89 0.57 -15.00 -17.05
C ALA A 89 0.46 -15.73 -15.71
N PHE A 90 -0.77 -15.90 -15.21
CA PHE A 90 -1.03 -16.72 -14.03
C PHE A 90 -1.12 -18.20 -14.38
N GLN A 91 -0.53 -19.03 -13.54
CA GLN A 91 -0.77 -20.46 -13.55
C GLN A 91 -2.00 -20.75 -12.67
N PRO A 92 -2.99 -21.52 -13.16
CA PRO A 92 -4.10 -21.98 -12.33
C PRO A 92 -3.59 -22.72 -11.09
N TYR A 93 -4.26 -22.53 -9.96
CA TYR A 93 -3.93 -23.26 -8.74
C TYR A 93 -4.28 -24.74 -8.89
N THR A 94 -3.32 -25.63 -8.70
CA THR A 94 -3.47 -27.09 -8.83
C THR A 94 -3.41 -27.85 -7.50
N GLY A 95 -3.30 -27.13 -6.38
CA GLY A 95 -3.23 -27.73 -5.05
C GLY A 95 -4.58 -28.17 -4.49
N PRO A 96 -4.60 -28.80 -3.31
CA PRO A 96 -5.83 -29.20 -2.65
C PRO A 96 -6.68 -27.99 -2.24
N ILE A 97 -8.00 -28.15 -2.32
CA ILE A 97 -8.98 -27.18 -1.82
C ILE A 97 -9.67 -27.80 -0.61
N PRO A 98 -9.64 -27.17 0.57
CA PRO A 98 -9.03 -25.87 0.88
C PRO A 98 -7.50 -25.95 0.96
N PRO A 99 -6.77 -24.85 0.70
CA PRO A 99 -5.32 -24.83 0.87
C PRO A 99 -4.95 -25.11 2.33
N VAL A 100 -3.72 -25.57 2.56
CA VAL A 100 -3.22 -25.79 3.93
C VAL A 100 -3.30 -24.48 4.71
N MET A 101 -4.17 -24.49 5.72
CA MET A 101 -4.37 -23.33 6.60
C MET A 101 -3.17 -23.19 7.54
N TYR A 102 -2.79 -21.94 7.84
CA TYR A 102 -1.64 -21.65 8.71
C TYR A 102 -1.92 -22.00 10.18
N VAL A 103 -3.19 -22.10 10.56
CA VAL A 103 -3.62 -22.36 11.94
C VAL A 103 -4.13 -23.79 12.07
N GLU A 104 -3.58 -24.51 13.02
CA GLU A 104 -3.97 -25.88 13.32
C GLU A 104 -5.42 -25.94 13.80
N GLY A 105 -6.22 -26.83 13.20
CA GLY A 105 -7.64 -26.99 13.50
C GLY A 105 -8.60 -26.13 12.67
N ASP A 106 -8.10 -25.23 11.80
CA ASP A 106 -8.95 -24.56 10.80
C ASP A 106 -9.07 -25.41 9.53
N ASP A 107 -10.29 -25.85 9.23
CA ASP A 107 -10.59 -26.57 7.99
C ASP A 107 -10.79 -25.66 6.77
N GLY A 108 -10.74 -24.34 6.94
CA GLY A 108 -10.81 -23.36 5.85
C GLY A 108 -12.19 -23.20 5.18
N ILE A 109 -13.19 -24.01 5.52
CA ILE A 109 -14.49 -24.03 4.82
C ILE A 109 -15.68 -23.89 5.78
N LYS A 110 -15.64 -24.49 6.97
CA LYS A 110 -16.80 -24.49 7.87
C LYS A 110 -17.07 -23.10 8.44
N PHE A 111 -18.32 -22.89 8.83
CA PHE A 111 -18.73 -21.72 9.59
C PHE A 111 -17.96 -21.64 10.91
N LEU A 112 -17.62 -20.42 11.29
CA LEU A 112 -16.83 -20.13 12.47
C LEU A 112 -17.74 -19.67 13.61
N SER A 113 -17.40 -20.07 14.82
CA SER A 113 -17.89 -19.40 16.03
C SER A 113 -17.05 -18.14 16.32
N PRO A 114 -17.57 -17.19 17.12
CA PRO A 114 -16.79 -16.01 17.52
C PRO A 114 -15.45 -16.35 18.17
N HIS A 115 -15.41 -17.43 18.95
CA HIS A 115 -14.18 -17.93 19.54
C HIS A 115 -13.19 -18.46 18.49
N GLN A 116 -13.67 -19.26 17.53
CA GLN A 116 -12.81 -19.75 16.44
C GLN A 116 -12.30 -18.61 15.55
N TYR A 117 -13.12 -17.59 15.27
CA TYR A 117 -12.67 -16.40 14.55
C TYR A 117 -11.55 -15.67 15.32
N MET A 118 -11.70 -15.51 16.64
CA MET A 118 -10.66 -14.91 17.49
C MET A 118 -9.33 -15.66 17.35
N THR A 119 -9.36 -16.98 17.49
CA THR A 119 -8.14 -17.80 17.46
C THR A 119 -7.54 -17.88 16.05
N PHE A 120 -8.35 -18.21 15.04
CA PHE A 120 -7.86 -18.48 13.68
C PHE A 120 -7.50 -17.22 12.91
N ARG A 121 -8.15 -16.08 13.19
CA ARG A 121 -7.93 -14.83 12.44
C ARG A 121 -7.23 -13.77 13.28
N LEU A 122 -7.78 -13.41 14.44
CA LEU A 122 -7.24 -12.27 15.20
C LEU A 122 -5.90 -12.62 15.86
N GLU A 123 -5.84 -13.73 16.60
CA GLU A 123 -4.65 -14.11 17.39
C GLU A 123 -3.47 -14.51 16.50
N ASP A 124 -3.72 -15.23 15.40
CA ASP A 124 -2.73 -15.52 14.37
C ASP A 124 -2.10 -14.23 13.80
N GLN A 125 -2.94 -13.27 13.36
CA GLN A 125 -2.44 -12.02 12.79
C GLN A 125 -1.71 -11.17 13.83
N LEU A 126 -2.20 -11.12 15.07
CA LEU A 126 -1.53 -10.44 16.16
C LEU A 126 -0.13 -11.03 16.42
N ALA A 127 -0.01 -12.36 16.44
CA ALA A 127 1.27 -13.04 16.61
C ALA A 127 2.23 -12.74 15.45
N TYR A 128 1.71 -12.77 14.22
CA TYR A 128 2.45 -12.40 13.02
C TYR A 128 3.01 -10.97 13.10
N TYR A 129 2.19 -9.97 13.40
CA TYR A 129 2.63 -8.57 13.49
C TYR A 129 3.63 -8.33 14.62
N ARG A 130 3.40 -8.92 15.80
CA ARG A 130 4.37 -8.85 16.92
C ARG A 130 5.72 -9.44 16.54
N CYS A 131 5.73 -10.62 15.91
CA CYS A 131 6.97 -11.25 15.47
C CYS A 131 7.70 -10.39 14.43
N ARG A 132 6.98 -9.85 13.44
CA ARG A 132 7.60 -9.00 12.41
C ARG A 132 8.11 -7.67 12.96
N ALA A 133 7.39 -7.04 13.89
CA ALA A 133 7.84 -5.82 14.56
C ALA A 133 9.18 -6.05 15.28
N THR A 134 9.31 -7.11 16.08
CA THR A 134 10.58 -7.40 16.77
C THR A 134 11.74 -7.67 15.80
N ARG A 135 11.49 -8.38 14.69
CA ARG A 135 12.50 -8.63 13.65
C ARG A 135 12.88 -7.35 12.89
N ALA A 136 11.93 -6.45 12.63
CA ALA A 136 12.20 -5.15 12.03
C ALA A 136 13.05 -4.28 12.96
N ALA A 137 12.69 -4.17 14.23
CA ALA A 137 13.46 -3.43 15.23
C ALA A 137 14.92 -3.92 15.34
N LYS A 138 15.14 -5.24 15.34
CA LYS A 138 16.50 -5.83 15.34
C LYS A 138 17.28 -5.49 14.06
N ARG A 139 16.62 -5.37 12.91
CA ARG A 139 17.27 -4.99 11.63
C ARG A 139 17.70 -3.53 11.64
N VAL A 140 16.79 -2.62 11.99
CA VAL A 140 17.08 -1.18 12.14
C VAL A 140 18.24 -0.96 13.10
N ARG A 141 18.18 -1.55 14.30
CA ARG A 141 19.22 -1.41 15.31
C ARG A 141 20.59 -1.90 14.82
N ARG A 142 20.64 -3.03 14.11
CA ARG A 142 21.92 -3.55 13.56
C ARG A 142 22.52 -2.59 12.55
N LEU A 143 21.73 -2.02 11.65
CA LEU A 143 22.21 -1.05 10.67
C LEU A 143 22.68 0.25 11.33
N GLN A 144 21.94 0.77 12.31
CA GLN A 144 22.35 1.96 13.08
C GLN A 144 23.70 1.75 13.78
N TRP A 145 23.91 0.60 14.43
CA TRP A 145 25.21 0.29 15.04
C TRP A 145 26.35 0.22 14.02
N LEU A 146 26.11 -0.34 12.83
CA LEU A 146 27.12 -0.35 11.76
C LEU A 146 27.48 1.07 11.30
N ILE A 147 26.48 1.95 11.16
CA ILE A 147 26.69 3.37 10.80
C ILE A 147 27.52 4.07 11.87
N TYR A 148 27.22 3.87 13.16
CA TYR A 148 27.99 4.48 14.26
C TYR A 148 29.41 3.95 14.34
N ILE A 149 29.62 2.64 14.15
CA ILE A 149 30.96 2.04 14.12
C ILE A 149 31.77 2.61 12.95
N LEU A 150 31.19 2.70 11.75
CA LEU A 150 31.87 3.29 10.59
C LEU A 150 32.21 4.77 10.80
N GLY A 151 31.30 5.54 11.40
CA GLY A 151 31.56 6.93 11.78
C GLY A 151 32.73 7.06 12.76
N GLY A 152 32.72 6.25 13.83
CA GLY A 152 33.80 6.24 14.83
C GLY A 152 35.14 5.79 14.27
N VAL A 153 35.16 4.75 13.43
CA VAL A 153 36.37 4.29 12.73
C VAL A 153 36.89 5.38 11.80
N GLY A 154 36.02 6.07 11.05
CA GLY A 154 36.40 7.21 10.21
C GLY A 154 37.08 8.33 11.00
N SER A 155 36.57 8.66 12.20
CA SER A 155 37.20 9.66 13.08
C SER A 155 38.58 9.23 13.58
N ILE A 156 38.77 7.96 13.95
CA ILE A 156 40.07 7.44 14.40
C ILE A 156 41.08 7.46 13.25
N LEU A 157 40.66 7.04 12.05
CA LEU A 157 41.52 7.03 10.85
C LEU A 157 41.98 8.42 10.44
N ALA A 158 41.17 9.45 10.68
CA ALA A 158 41.54 10.84 10.45
C ALA A 158 42.71 11.28 11.34
N VAL A 159 42.75 10.84 12.60
CA VAL A 159 43.86 11.11 13.52
C VAL A 159 45.14 10.36 13.12
N MET A 160 45.01 9.18 12.49
CA MET A 160 46.14 8.35 12.05
C MET A 160 46.67 8.72 10.65
N GLU A 161 46.22 9.84 10.05
CA GLU A 161 46.63 10.33 8.72
C GLU A 161 46.38 9.32 7.56
N TYR A 162 45.45 8.39 7.73
CA TYR A 162 45.10 7.39 6.71
C TYR A 162 44.01 7.91 5.75
N GLU A 163 44.32 8.95 4.99
CA GLU A 163 43.36 9.73 4.18
C GLU A 163 42.48 8.89 3.24
N VAL A 164 43.04 7.88 2.57
CA VAL A 164 42.30 7.01 1.63
C VAL A 164 41.18 6.23 2.31
N TRP A 165 41.38 5.86 3.58
CA TRP A 165 40.42 5.05 4.34
C TRP A 165 39.26 5.88 4.88
N ILE A 166 39.46 7.19 5.10
CA ILE A 166 38.41 8.12 5.53
C ILE A 166 37.29 8.19 4.48
N ALA A 167 37.67 8.39 3.22
CA ALA A 167 36.72 8.46 2.11
C ALA A 167 35.92 7.14 1.98
N LEU A 168 36.58 6.00 2.17
CA LEU A 168 35.93 4.69 2.14
C LEU A 168 34.92 4.52 3.27
N THR A 169 35.29 4.85 4.52
CA THR A 169 34.38 4.72 5.67
C THR A 169 33.17 5.64 5.57
N THR A 170 33.37 6.87 5.07
CA THR A 170 32.30 7.84 4.87
C THR A 170 31.35 7.39 3.77
N ALA A 171 31.88 6.88 2.64
CA ALA A 171 31.06 6.35 1.56
C ALA A 171 30.24 5.12 2.00
N LEU A 172 30.84 4.22 2.79
CA LEU A 172 30.13 3.07 3.35
C LEU A 172 29.03 3.49 4.34
N ALA A 173 29.31 4.45 5.22
CA ALA A 173 28.31 4.98 6.15
C ALA A 173 27.14 5.61 5.40
N ALA A 174 27.40 6.45 4.39
CA ALA A 174 26.39 7.03 3.52
C ALA A 174 25.57 5.95 2.79
N ALA A 175 26.22 4.92 2.24
CA ALA A 175 25.52 3.82 1.59
C ALA A 175 24.58 3.06 2.55
N PHE A 176 24.99 2.85 3.81
CA PHE A 176 24.12 2.24 4.81
C PHE A 176 22.96 3.13 5.25
N VAL A 177 23.17 4.45 5.35
CA VAL A 177 22.09 5.42 5.60
C VAL A 177 21.07 5.37 4.46
N THR A 178 21.52 5.51 3.22
CA THR A 178 20.63 5.41 2.04
C THR A 178 19.93 4.06 1.97
N PHE A 179 20.59 2.96 2.33
CA PHE A 179 19.96 1.64 2.36
C PHE A 179 18.89 1.52 3.45
N LEU A 180 19.11 2.12 4.61
CA LEU A 180 18.14 2.16 5.71
C LEU A 180 16.90 2.98 5.32
N GLU A 181 17.10 4.15 4.71
CA GLU A 181 16.03 5.00 4.18
C GLU A 181 15.24 4.28 3.07
N TYR A 182 15.94 3.69 2.11
CA TYR A 182 15.33 2.95 1.00
C TYR A 182 14.42 1.82 1.49
N ARG A 183 14.84 1.08 2.51
CA ARG A 183 14.06 -0.05 3.04
C ARG A 183 12.85 0.37 3.87
N GLN A 184 12.74 1.63 4.28
CA GLN A 184 11.63 2.16 5.09
C GLN A 184 11.31 1.26 6.31
N GLU A 185 12.33 0.65 6.93
CA GLU A 185 12.12 -0.35 8.01
C GLU A 185 11.53 0.31 9.27
N GLU A 186 11.77 1.62 9.48
CA GLU A 186 11.18 2.39 10.57
C GLU A 186 9.67 2.61 10.36
N THR A 187 9.25 3.05 9.17
CA THR A 187 7.84 3.16 8.80
C THR A 187 7.15 1.81 8.86
N THR A 188 7.81 0.75 8.40
CA THR A 188 7.29 -0.62 8.47
C THR A 188 7.15 -1.12 9.91
N LEU A 189 8.11 -0.81 10.78
CA LEU A 189 8.04 -1.12 12.21
C LEU A 189 6.87 -0.40 12.88
N LEU A 190 6.69 0.90 12.58
CA LEU A 190 5.59 1.69 13.12
C LEU A 190 4.24 1.09 12.74
N ARG A 191 4.04 0.76 11.45
CA ARG A 191 2.83 0.13 10.93
C ARG A 191 2.52 -1.20 11.63
N TYR A 192 3.50 -2.09 11.76
CA TYR A 192 3.31 -3.35 12.50
C TYR A 192 2.95 -3.15 13.96
N ASN A 193 3.53 -2.14 14.63
CA ASN A 193 3.16 -1.82 16.00
C ASN A 193 1.73 -1.27 16.09
N GLN A 194 1.33 -0.39 15.17
CA GLN A 194 -0.04 0.14 15.10
C GLN A 194 -1.06 -0.98 14.88
N ALA A 195 -0.81 -1.88 13.93
CA ALA A 195 -1.66 -3.05 13.70
C ALA A 195 -1.73 -3.96 14.93
N ALA A 196 -0.59 -4.29 15.53
CA ALA A 196 -0.54 -5.15 16.71
C ALA A 196 -1.28 -4.52 17.90
N MET A 197 -1.11 -3.22 18.15
CA MET A 197 -1.85 -2.50 19.20
C MET A 197 -3.35 -2.44 18.90
N GLY A 198 -3.74 -2.18 17.65
CA GLY A 198 -5.14 -2.18 17.24
C GLY A 198 -5.80 -3.53 17.48
N LEU A 199 -5.18 -4.62 17.04
CA LEU A 199 -5.67 -5.98 17.25
C LEU A 199 -5.69 -6.35 18.75
N GLU A 200 -4.70 -5.90 19.52
CA GLU A 200 -4.69 -6.09 20.98
C GLU A 200 -5.87 -5.39 21.66
N ASN A 201 -6.18 -4.16 21.26
CA ASN A 201 -7.31 -3.41 21.80
C ASN A 201 -8.64 -4.09 21.48
N VAL A 202 -8.81 -4.60 20.25
CA VAL A 202 -10.00 -5.38 19.86
C VAL A 202 -10.10 -6.65 20.70
N ARG A 203 -9.00 -7.38 20.89
CA ARG A 203 -8.94 -8.58 21.72
C ARG A 203 -9.30 -8.30 23.17
N ALA A 204 -8.73 -7.24 23.75
CA ALA A 204 -8.98 -6.83 25.13
C ALA A 204 -10.46 -6.44 25.33
N TRP A 205 -11.02 -5.65 24.40
CA TRP A 205 -12.44 -5.30 24.41
C TRP A 205 -13.33 -6.54 24.33
N TRP A 206 -13.05 -7.47 23.41
CA TRP A 206 -13.86 -8.69 23.27
C TRP A 206 -13.82 -9.56 24.52
N ARG A 207 -12.63 -9.74 25.12
CA ARG A 207 -12.47 -10.53 26.34
C ARG A 207 -13.13 -9.88 27.57
N ALA A 208 -13.35 -8.57 27.55
CA ALA A 208 -14.05 -7.85 28.61
C ALA A 208 -15.58 -7.98 28.50
N LEU A 209 -16.13 -8.39 27.36
CA LEU A 209 -17.56 -8.64 27.19
C LEU A 209 -17.99 -9.90 27.96
N SER A 210 -19.20 -9.86 28.53
CA SER A 210 -19.83 -11.04 29.13
C SER A 210 -20.17 -12.09 28.07
N SER A 211 -20.36 -13.36 28.46
CA SER A 211 -20.73 -14.43 27.52
C SER A 211 -22.05 -14.17 26.80
N SER A 212 -23.00 -13.47 27.43
CA SER A 212 -24.25 -13.04 26.78
C SER A 212 -24.00 -11.95 25.74
N ASP A 213 -23.12 -10.99 26.03
CA ASP A 213 -22.79 -9.91 25.08
C ASP A 213 -21.98 -10.43 23.89
N GLN A 214 -21.12 -11.44 24.11
CA GLN A 214 -20.37 -12.09 23.02
C GLN A 214 -21.27 -12.88 22.07
N ALA A 215 -22.45 -13.31 22.54
CA ALA A 215 -23.45 -13.98 21.70
C ALA A 215 -24.30 -13.00 20.86
N GLN A 216 -24.28 -11.70 21.18
CA GLN A 216 -25.02 -10.70 20.42
C GLN A 216 -24.39 -10.49 19.03
N SER A 217 -25.22 -10.60 17.99
CA SER A 217 -24.81 -10.41 16.60
C SER A 217 -24.09 -9.08 16.36
N ASP A 218 -24.54 -8.02 17.02
CA ASP A 218 -23.98 -6.68 16.84
C ASP A 218 -22.55 -6.56 17.39
N ASN A 219 -22.23 -7.27 18.47
CA ASN A 219 -20.88 -7.31 19.00
C ASN A 219 -19.97 -8.21 18.13
N ILE A 220 -20.50 -9.32 17.61
CA ILE A 220 -19.78 -10.17 16.64
C ILE A 220 -19.45 -9.36 15.39
N ASP A 221 -20.39 -8.57 14.87
CA ASP A 221 -20.14 -7.69 13.73
C ASP A 221 -19.07 -6.65 14.04
N LYS A 222 -19.13 -5.99 15.19
CA LYS A 222 -18.11 -5.03 15.63
C LYS A 222 -16.74 -5.67 15.77
N LEU A 223 -16.67 -6.92 16.26
CA LEU A 223 -15.42 -7.67 16.35
C LEU A 223 -14.81 -7.85 14.96
N VAL A 224 -15.59 -8.38 14.02
CA VAL A 224 -15.14 -8.68 12.65
C VAL A 224 -14.79 -7.39 11.92
N GLU A 225 -15.65 -6.37 11.98
CA GLU A 225 -15.45 -5.09 11.32
C GLU A 225 -14.17 -4.39 11.79
N ARG A 226 -13.97 -4.28 13.12
CA ARG A 226 -12.76 -3.63 13.66
C ARG A 226 -11.50 -4.39 13.30
N THR A 227 -11.53 -5.73 13.43
CA THR A 227 -10.40 -6.60 13.10
C THR A 227 -10.03 -6.46 11.63
N GLU A 228 -10.99 -6.69 10.73
CA GLU A 228 -10.73 -6.67 9.30
C GLU A 228 -10.42 -5.27 8.79
N LYS A 229 -10.93 -4.21 9.41
CA LYS A 229 -10.54 -2.83 9.07
C LYS A 229 -9.05 -2.58 9.37
N ILE A 230 -8.56 -3.00 10.54
CA ILE A 230 -7.14 -2.89 10.90
C ILE A 230 -6.27 -3.71 9.95
N LEU A 231 -6.68 -4.95 9.65
CA LEU A 231 -5.94 -5.80 8.72
C LEU A 231 -5.96 -5.24 7.29
N HIS A 232 -7.06 -4.62 6.89
CA HIS A 232 -7.17 -4.00 5.57
C HIS A 232 -6.31 -2.74 5.46
N SER A 233 -6.31 -1.84 6.45
CA SER A 233 -5.52 -0.60 6.38
C SER A 233 -4.01 -0.84 6.24
N GLU A 234 -3.49 -1.93 6.80
CA GLU A 234 -2.07 -2.31 6.65
C GLU A 234 -1.69 -2.68 5.21
N HIS A 235 -2.63 -3.23 4.45
CA HIS A 235 -2.42 -3.70 3.09
C HIS A 235 -2.97 -2.74 2.04
N ALA A 236 -3.78 -1.77 2.47
CA ALA A 236 -4.44 -0.77 1.64
C ALA A 236 -3.64 0.53 1.50
N GLY A 237 -2.33 0.54 1.79
CA GLY A 237 -1.43 1.68 1.51
C GLY A 237 -1.38 2.14 0.03
N TRP A 238 -2.24 1.56 -0.82
CA TRP A 238 -2.48 1.92 -2.21
C TRP A 238 -3.87 2.54 -2.44
N VAL A 239 -4.88 2.30 -1.59
CA VAL A 239 -6.22 2.91 -1.75
C VAL A 239 -6.10 4.43 -1.63
N GLU A 240 -5.25 4.92 -0.72
CA GLU A 240 -4.96 6.34 -0.56
C GLU A 240 -4.29 6.95 -1.80
N SER A 241 -3.30 6.27 -2.40
CA SER A 241 -2.67 6.71 -3.67
C SER A 241 -3.58 6.59 -4.90
N MET A 242 -4.53 5.65 -4.88
CA MET A 242 -5.53 5.52 -5.96
C MET A 242 -6.63 6.56 -5.79
N GLN A 243 -7.02 6.90 -4.56
CA GLN A 243 -7.91 8.03 -4.28
C GLN A 243 -7.27 9.34 -4.74
N GLU A 244 -5.98 9.54 -4.44
CA GLU A 244 -5.18 10.69 -4.88
C GLU A 244 -5.08 10.73 -6.41
N ALA A 245 -4.73 9.61 -7.07
CA ALA A 245 -4.72 9.53 -8.54
C ALA A 245 -6.11 9.71 -9.19
N LEU A 246 -7.19 9.31 -8.52
CA LEU A 246 -8.57 9.55 -9.00
C LEU A 246 -8.98 11.02 -8.85
N VAL A 247 -8.54 11.67 -7.77
CA VAL A 247 -8.74 13.11 -7.54
C VAL A 247 -7.97 13.91 -8.59
N ASP A 248 -6.71 13.60 -8.84
CA ASP A 248 -5.89 14.24 -9.88
C ASP A 248 -6.53 14.09 -11.27
N LEU A 249 -7.04 12.90 -11.62
CA LEU A 249 -7.74 12.68 -12.89
C LEU A 249 -9.09 13.41 -12.97
N GLN A 250 -9.75 13.67 -11.85
CA GLN A 250 -10.98 14.46 -11.80
C GLN A 250 -10.67 15.95 -11.96
N GLU A 251 -9.60 16.44 -11.34
CA GLU A 251 -9.11 17.81 -11.50
C GLU A 251 -8.66 18.07 -12.96
N GLU A 252 -7.89 17.17 -13.58
CA GLU A 252 -7.49 17.28 -14.99
C GLU A 252 -8.69 17.31 -15.97
N ARG A 253 -9.76 16.55 -15.67
CA ARG A 253 -10.99 16.58 -16.48
C ARG A 253 -11.76 17.88 -16.32
N HIS A 254 -11.75 18.45 -15.12
CA HIS A 254 -12.41 19.72 -14.83
C HIS A 254 -11.69 20.87 -15.53
N ASP A 255 -10.35 20.86 -15.50
CA ASP A 255 -9.52 21.84 -16.22
C ASP A 255 -9.66 21.75 -17.75
N GLN A 256 -9.81 20.53 -18.30
CA GLN A 256 -10.06 20.35 -19.73
C GLN A 256 -11.47 20.81 -20.15
N ALA A 257 -12.48 20.63 -19.29
CA ALA A 257 -13.83 21.14 -19.54
C ALA A 257 -13.84 22.68 -19.53
N ASP A 258 -13.20 23.30 -18.54
CA ASP A 258 -13.07 24.76 -18.42
C ASP A 258 -12.27 25.38 -19.57
N ALA A 259 -11.22 24.70 -20.05
CA ALA A 259 -10.44 25.14 -21.21
C ALA A 259 -11.24 25.06 -22.52
N THR A 260 -12.12 24.07 -22.65
CA THR A 260 -12.98 23.89 -23.83
C THR A 260 -14.09 24.94 -23.87
N GLU A 261 -14.67 25.31 -22.72
CA GLU A 261 -15.67 26.39 -22.64
C GLU A 261 -15.06 27.78 -22.91
N ARG A 262 -13.83 28.04 -22.45
CA ARG A 262 -13.13 29.31 -22.73
C ARG A 262 -12.76 29.48 -24.20
N ASN A 263 -12.46 28.41 -24.92
CA ASN A 263 -12.08 28.47 -26.34
C ASN A 263 -13.29 28.40 -27.30
N GLY A 264 -14.47 28.01 -26.80
CA GLY A 264 -15.72 27.97 -27.58
C GLY A 264 -16.47 29.31 -27.66
N THR A 265 -16.03 30.36 -26.96
CA THR A 265 -16.74 31.64 -26.86
C THR A 265 -15.98 32.77 -27.58
N HIS A 266 -15.81 32.66 -28.90
CA HIS A 266 -15.43 33.80 -29.74
C HIS A 266 -16.37 33.88 -30.96
N PRO A 267 -17.40 34.75 -30.95
CA PRO A 267 -18.23 34.96 -32.12
C PRO A 267 -17.48 35.87 -33.11
N GLN A 268 -17.07 35.31 -34.24
CA GLN A 268 -16.70 36.08 -35.43
C GLN A 268 -17.97 36.74 -36.00
N GLY A 269 -18.09 38.05 -35.78
CA GLY A 269 -19.14 38.88 -36.36
C GLY A 269 -18.78 40.35 -36.23
N ALA A 270 -17.96 40.87 -37.15
CA ALA A 270 -17.75 42.31 -37.31
C ALA A 270 -17.76 42.66 -38.80
N ASP A 271 -18.99 42.82 -39.24
CA ASP A 271 -19.53 43.66 -40.30
C ASP A 271 -18.57 44.70 -40.93
N SER A 272 -18.46 44.61 -42.25
CA SER A 272 -17.82 45.58 -43.14
C SER A 272 -18.90 46.51 -43.70
N SER A 273 -18.95 47.76 -43.25
CA SER A 273 -19.72 48.82 -43.90
C SER A 273 -18.90 50.10 -44.13
N VAL A 274 -19.03 50.58 -45.36
CA VAL A 274 -18.32 51.63 -46.10
C VAL A 274 -18.71 53.05 -45.60
N PRO A 275 -17.84 54.08 -45.76
CA PRO A 275 -18.00 55.38 -45.10
C PRO A 275 -18.88 56.36 -45.89
N ARG A 276 -19.47 57.34 -45.18
CA ARG A 276 -20.13 58.50 -45.79
C ARG A 276 -19.75 59.81 -45.07
N SER A 277 -19.49 60.79 -45.92
CA SER A 277 -18.87 62.10 -45.76
C SER A 277 -19.78 63.22 -45.19
N GLY A 278 -19.13 64.28 -44.67
CA GLY A 278 -19.64 65.67 -44.55
C GLY A 278 -19.35 66.31 -43.19
N GLU A 279 -18.32 67.16 -43.01
CA GLU A 279 -18.34 68.65 -43.12
C GLU A 279 -19.21 69.33 -42.04
N THR A 280 -18.82 70.31 -41.20
CA THR A 280 -17.98 71.53 -41.33
C THR A 280 -17.80 72.24 -39.95
N GLY A 281 -16.79 73.12 -39.82
CA GLY A 281 -16.73 74.34 -38.95
C GLY A 281 -16.00 74.16 -37.60
N SER A 282 -14.79 74.69 -37.31
CA SER A 282 -14.20 76.06 -37.38
C SER A 282 -14.55 76.97 -36.19
N THR A 283 -13.57 77.21 -35.31
CA THR A 283 -13.16 78.46 -34.61
C THR A 283 -11.95 78.07 -33.72
N SER A 284 -10.70 78.45 -34.00
CA SER A 284 -10.03 79.76 -33.87
C SER A 284 -9.75 80.17 -32.41
N GLU A 285 -8.44 80.34 -32.14
CA GLU A 285 -7.74 81.06 -31.05
C GLU A 285 -7.87 80.58 -29.59
#